data_AF-A0A527I0M3-F1
#
_entry.id   AF-A0A527I0M3-F1
#
_cell.length_a   1.000
_cell.length_b   1.000
_cell.length_c   1.000
_cell.angle_alpha   90.00
_cell.angle_beta   90.00
_cell.angle_gamma   90.00
#
_symmetry.space_group_name_H-M   'P 1'
#
loop_
_entity.id
_entity.type
_entity.pdbx_description
1 polymer ?
#
loop_
_entity_poly.entity_id
_entity_poly.type
_entity_poly.pdbx_seq_one_letter_code
_entity_poly.pdbx_strand_id
1 'polypeptide(L)'
;MSAISHDLPRAAVNAKLVALISSGAVFLGILLSGFVISEPAPYELYMAGLIAIWALFGLRISRAATPLLVLLVMMNIGGMISMTQMADLANTPLYLAVSLFLAFSAVFFASITAVQPSLYRLIFIAYVVSAVATSLLGIAGYFHAFPGAEMFTKYDRAAGAFQDPNVFGPFLVLPGIYLLYLLLTGPATRMPLLIITAGIFFSFSRGAWGMFTVSAVLLTGCLFLQSASGKFRLRVVVMTIAALALLVIAIIVILQLPGVSEMFSNRAQLE
;
A
#
# COMPACT_ATOMS: atom_id res chain seq x y z
N MET A 1 -7.83 -55.38 5.88
CA MET A 1 -7.33 -54.08 6.38
C MET A 1 -8.44 -53.06 6.21
N SER A 2 -9.19 -52.77 7.27
CA SER A 2 -10.27 -51.79 7.24
C SER A 2 -9.65 -50.40 7.22
N ALA A 3 -9.81 -49.66 6.12
CA ALA A 3 -9.53 -48.24 6.09
C ALA A 3 -10.57 -47.55 6.98
N ILE A 4 -10.19 -47.26 8.22
CA ILE A 4 -10.99 -46.40 9.10
C ILE A 4 -10.98 -45.03 8.44
N SER A 5 -12.07 -44.65 7.78
CA SER A 5 -12.33 -43.27 7.40
C SER A 5 -12.44 -42.49 8.71
N HIS A 6 -11.37 -41.81 9.10
CA HIS A 6 -11.42 -40.86 10.20
C HIS A 6 -12.28 -39.69 9.72
N ASP A 7 -13.59 -39.76 9.94
CA ASP A 7 -14.50 -38.66 9.68
C ASP A 7 -14.03 -37.46 10.53
N LEU A 8 -13.61 -36.39 9.86
CA LEU A 8 -13.15 -35.19 10.54
C LEU A 8 -14.30 -34.62 11.38
N PRO A 9 -14.05 -34.26 12.65
CA PRO A 9 -15.07 -33.65 13.49
C PRO A 9 -15.67 -32.43 12.79
N ARG A 10 -17.01 -32.34 12.70
CA ARG A 10 -17.71 -31.21 12.05
C ARG A 10 -17.25 -29.85 12.58
N ALA A 11 -16.89 -29.77 13.87
CA ALA A 11 -16.34 -28.57 14.49
C ALA A 11 -14.99 -28.13 13.88
N ALA A 12 -14.09 -29.08 13.58
CA ALA A 12 -12.81 -28.79 12.94
C ALA A 12 -12.98 -28.30 11.50
N VAL A 13 -13.94 -28.90 10.77
CA VAL A 13 -14.31 -28.46 9.42
C VAL A 13 -14.86 -27.04 9.46
N ASN A 14 -15.83 -26.75 10.33
CA ASN A 14 -16.42 -25.42 10.48
C ASN A 14 -15.38 -24.37 10.87
N ALA A 15 -14.47 -24.67 11.81
CA ALA A 15 -13.40 -23.76 12.19
C ALA A 15 -12.47 -23.44 11.01
N LYS A 16 -12.15 -24.44 10.17
CA LYS A 16 -11.32 -24.24 8.98
C LYS A 16 -12.03 -23.42 7.90
N LEU A 17 -13.33 -23.65 7.70
CA LEU A 17 -14.14 -22.87 6.78
C LEU A 17 -14.22 -21.40 7.20
N VAL A 18 -14.47 -21.13 8.49
CA VAL A 18 -14.46 -19.78 9.04
C VAL A 18 -13.10 -19.12 8.81
N ALA A 19 -11.99 -19.82 9.11
CA ALA A 19 -10.66 -19.27 8.87
C ALA A 19 -10.40 -18.94 7.38
N LEU A 20 -10.89 -19.77 6.45
CA LEU A 20 -10.76 -19.55 5.02
C LEU A 20 -11.60 -18.36 4.55
N ILE A 21 -12.86 -18.26 4.99
CA ILE A 21 -13.75 -17.14 4.70
C ILE A 21 -13.16 -15.84 5.23
N SER A 22 -12.71 -15.83 6.49
CA SER A 22 -12.08 -14.66 7.10
C SER A 22 -10.83 -14.22 6.36
N SER A 23 -9.97 -15.17 5.96
CA SER A 23 -8.77 -14.90 5.17
C SER A 23 -9.12 -14.33 3.80
N GLY A 24 -10.07 -14.94 3.09
CA GLY A 24 -10.55 -14.46 1.80
C GLY A 24 -11.16 -13.06 1.89
N ALA A 25 -11.89 -12.79 2.96
CA ALA A 25 -12.52 -11.50 3.18
C ALA A 25 -11.48 -10.39 3.43
N VAL A 26 -10.44 -10.68 4.21
CA VAL A 26 -9.30 -9.77 4.43
C VAL A 26 -8.51 -9.56 3.14
N PHE A 27 -8.25 -10.63 2.39
CA PHE A 27 -7.57 -10.56 1.09
C PHE A 27 -8.32 -9.64 0.12
N LEU A 28 -9.63 -9.83 -0.01
CA LEU A 28 -10.47 -9.01 -0.88
C LEU A 28 -10.46 -7.54 -0.43
N GLY A 29 -10.54 -7.28 0.87
CA GLY A 29 -10.45 -5.92 1.40
C GLY A 29 -9.15 -5.22 0.99
N ILE A 30 -8.01 -5.87 1.18
CA ILE A 30 -6.72 -5.31 0.75
C ILE A 30 -6.64 -5.18 -0.77
N LEU A 31 -7.17 -6.13 -1.54
CA LEU A 31 -7.17 -6.05 -3.00
C LEU A 31 -7.96 -4.83 -3.50
N LEU A 32 -9.10 -4.52 -2.86
CA LEU A 32 -9.93 -3.36 -3.23
C LEU A 32 -9.28 -2.02 -2.89
N SER A 33 -8.30 -1.99 -1.98
CA SER A 33 -7.61 -0.76 -1.57
C SER A 33 -6.83 -0.07 -2.68
N GLY A 34 -6.51 -0.76 -3.79
CA GLY A 34 -5.85 -0.17 -4.95
C GLY A 34 -6.75 0.51 -5.97
N PHE A 35 -8.06 0.62 -5.69
CA PHE A 35 -9.08 1.12 -6.62
C PHE A 35 -9.92 2.22 -5.95
N VAL A 36 -9.46 3.46 -6.07
CA VAL A 36 -10.03 4.67 -5.47
C VAL A 36 -10.29 5.74 -6.52
N ILE A 37 -11.02 5.41 -7.61
CA ILE A 37 -11.34 6.35 -8.71
C ILE A 37 -12.47 7.32 -8.32
N SER A 38 -13.40 6.88 -7.47
CA SER A 38 -14.52 7.68 -6.99
C SER A 38 -14.79 7.36 -5.53
N GLU A 39 -15.09 8.37 -4.72
CA GLU A 39 -15.42 8.20 -3.31
C GLU A 39 -16.94 8.17 -3.08
N PRO A 40 -17.44 7.31 -2.17
CA PRO A 40 -16.70 6.29 -1.42
C PRO A 40 -16.27 5.15 -2.33
N ALA A 41 -15.00 4.71 -2.21
CA ALA A 41 -14.48 3.69 -3.09
C ALA A 41 -14.92 2.27 -2.66
N PRO A 42 -14.75 1.28 -3.54
CA PRO A 42 -15.07 -0.11 -3.23
C PRO A 42 -14.45 -0.61 -1.92
N TYR A 43 -13.25 -0.11 -1.59
CA TYR A 43 -12.57 -0.41 -0.34
C TYR A 43 -13.36 0.06 0.89
N GLU A 44 -13.77 1.33 0.92
CA GLU A 44 -14.48 1.96 2.04
C GLU A 44 -15.77 1.22 2.34
N LEU A 45 -16.58 0.96 1.31
CA LEU A 45 -17.87 0.30 1.44
C LEU A 45 -17.72 -1.14 1.94
N TYR A 46 -16.80 -1.90 1.32
CA TYR A 46 -16.55 -3.29 1.69
C TYR A 46 -16.01 -3.41 3.11
N MET A 47 -15.01 -2.60 3.45
CA MET A 47 -14.37 -2.65 4.77
C MET A 47 -15.28 -2.13 5.88
N ALA A 48 -16.15 -1.14 5.62
CA ALA A 48 -17.14 -0.72 6.61
C ALA A 48 -18.05 -1.90 7.02
N GLY A 49 -18.55 -2.66 6.04
CA GLY A 49 -19.31 -3.89 6.28
C GLY A 49 -18.47 -4.97 6.99
N LEU A 50 -17.23 -5.18 6.54
CA LEU A 50 -16.32 -6.16 7.13
C LEU A 50 -16.03 -5.87 8.61
N ILE A 51 -15.71 -4.62 8.93
CA ILE A 51 -15.43 -4.15 10.30
C ILE A 51 -16.68 -4.32 11.16
N ALA A 52 -17.87 -3.96 10.65
CA ALA A 52 -19.13 -4.14 11.38
C ALA A 52 -19.40 -5.62 11.69
N ILE A 53 -19.23 -6.52 10.73
CA ILE A 53 -19.36 -7.97 10.93
C ILE A 53 -18.37 -8.43 12.01
N TRP A 54 -17.10 -8.07 11.91
CA TRP A 54 -16.11 -8.45 12.93
C TRP A 54 -16.44 -7.90 14.31
N ALA A 55 -16.92 -6.65 14.39
CA ALA A 55 -17.34 -6.05 15.66
C ALA A 55 -18.46 -6.86 16.32
N LEU A 56 -19.45 -7.32 15.55
CA LEU A 56 -20.57 -8.15 16.03
C LEU A 56 -20.13 -9.56 16.44
N PHE A 57 -19.15 -10.15 15.73
CA PHE A 57 -18.69 -11.53 15.96
C PHE A 57 -17.40 -11.62 16.81
N GLY A 58 -17.00 -10.54 17.46
CA GLY A 58 -15.97 -10.57 18.51
C GLY A 58 -14.60 -9.98 18.14
N LEU A 59 -14.57 -8.84 17.45
CA LEU A 59 -13.34 -8.05 17.26
C LEU A 59 -12.73 -7.69 18.62
N ARG A 60 -11.49 -8.15 18.86
CA ARG A 60 -10.76 -7.86 20.09
C ARG A 60 -9.71 -6.79 19.81
N ILE A 61 -9.95 -5.58 20.32
CA ILE A 61 -8.95 -4.51 20.26
C ILE A 61 -7.84 -4.84 21.26
N SER A 62 -6.64 -5.09 20.75
CA SER A 62 -5.49 -5.40 21.60
C SER A 62 -5.08 -4.17 22.40
N ARG A 63 -4.52 -4.38 23.60
CA ARG A 63 -3.97 -3.27 24.42
C ARG A 63 -2.90 -2.49 23.64
N ALA A 64 -2.15 -3.16 22.78
CA ALA A 64 -1.15 -2.55 21.91
C ALA A 64 -1.76 -1.68 20.80
N ALA A 65 -2.97 -1.99 20.31
CA ALA A 65 -3.69 -1.18 19.32
C ALA A 65 -4.45 0.00 19.95
N THR A 66 -4.59 0.04 21.28
CA THR A 66 -5.36 1.09 21.97
C THR A 66 -4.75 2.49 21.81
N PRO A 67 -3.42 2.71 21.95
CA PRO A 67 -2.82 4.02 21.71
C PRO A 67 -3.07 4.53 20.28
N LEU A 68 -2.98 3.64 19.28
CA LEU A 68 -3.27 3.96 17.88
C LEU A 68 -4.71 4.46 17.73
N LEU A 69 -5.68 3.72 18.29
CA LEU A 69 -7.10 4.11 18.26
C LEU A 69 -7.31 5.48 18.91
N VAL A 70 -6.79 5.69 20.13
CA VAL A 70 -6.97 6.94 20.88
C VAL A 70 -6.39 8.12 20.11
N LEU A 71 -5.16 8.01 19.60
CA LEU A 71 -4.50 9.10 18.88
C LEU A 71 -5.24 9.45 17.58
N LEU A 72 -5.65 8.46 16.80
CA LEU A 72 -6.35 8.71 15.53
C LEU A 72 -7.77 9.25 15.75
N VAL A 73 -8.49 8.77 16.77
CA VAL A 73 -9.80 9.33 17.13
C VAL A 73 -9.65 10.76 17.66
N MET A 74 -8.65 11.03 18.51
CA MET A 74 -8.38 12.36 19.03
C MET A 74 -8.01 13.34 17.90
N MET A 75 -7.22 12.89 16.92
CA MET A 75 -6.92 13.66 15.70
C MET A 75 -8.19 14.01 14.93
N ASN A 76 -9.10 13.05 14.73
CA ASN A 76 -10.37 13.28 14.06
C ASN A 76 -11.30 14.21 14.85
N ILE A 77 -11.33 14.11 16.19
CA ILE A 77 -12.05 15.05 17.06
C ILE A 77 -11.48 16.47 16.89
N GLY A 78 -10.16 16.63 16.87
CA GLY A 78 -9.52 17.90 16.56
C GLY A 78 -9.93 18.45 15.19
N GLY A 79 -10.02 17.58 14.18
CA GLY A 79 -10.53 17.91 12.85
C GLY A 79 -11.98 18.39 12.86
N MET A 80 -12.86 17.71 13.62
CA MET A 80 -14.26 18.13 13.79
C MET A 80 -14.37 19.49 14.50
N ILE A 81 -13.54 19.75 15.52
CA ILE A 81 -13.48 21.05 16.18
C ILE A 81 -13.02 22.13 15.20
N SER A 82 -11.96 21.87 14.43
CA SER A 82 -11.45 22.78 13.40
C SER A 82 -12.51 23.12 12.34
N MET A 83 -13.30 22.11 11.92
CA MET A 83 -14.40 22.29 10.97
C MET A 83 -15.42 23.34 11.42
N THR A 84 -15.67 23.48 12.74
CA THR A 84 -16.60 24.50 13.27
C THR A 84 -16.13 25.94 13.06
N GLN A 85 -14.84 26.14 12.75
CA GLN A 85 -14.22 27.45 12.54
C GLN A 85 -14.13 27.81 11.04
N MET A 86 -14.56 26.92 10.15
CA MET A 86 -14.49 27.14 8.71
C MET A 86 -15.67 27.98 8.22
N ALA A 87 -15.40 28.98 7.38
CA ALA A 87 -16.43 29.78 6.73
C ALA A 87 -17.18 29.03 5.62
N ASP A 88 -16.50 28.07 4.97
CA ASP A 88 -17.06 27.16 3.97
C ASP A 88 -16.63 25.73 4.30
N LEU A 89 -17.60 24.82 4.37
CA LEU A 89 -17.38 23.43 4.73
C LEU A 89 -16.95 22.58 3.54
N ALA A 90 -17.30 22.96 2.30
CA ALA A 90 -17.01 22.20 1.08
C ALA A 90 -17.10 20.66 1.29
N ASN A 91 -16.03 19.92 1.02
CA ASN A 91 -15.96 18.46 1.20
C ASN A 91 -15.41 18.02 2.57
N THR A 92 -15.20 18.94 3.52
CA THR A 92 -14.62 18.65 4.84
C THR A 92 -15.38 17.58 5.62
N PRO A 93 -16.73 17.55 5.64
CA PRO A 93 -17.46 16.47 6.33
C PRO A 93 -17.14 15.09 5.77
N LEU A 94 -17.06 14.95 4.44
CA LEU A 94 -16.70 13.69 3.79
C LEU A 94 -15.25 13.32 4.09
N TYR A 95 -14.33 14.29 4.02
CA TYR A 95 -12.92 14.09 4.37
C TYR A 95 -12.73 13.58 5.80
N LEU A 96 -13.44 14.15 6.78
CA LEU A 96 -13.40 13.70 8.18
C LEU A 96 -14.05 12.31 8.35
N ALA A 97 -15.13 12.02 7.63
CA ALA A 97 -15.75 10.70 7.65
C ALA A 97 -14.80 9.61 7.09
N VAL A 98 -14.14 9.88 5.97
CA VAL A 98 -13.12 9.00 5.38
C VAL A 98 -11.91 8.86 6.32
N SER A 99 -11.46 9.97 6.93
CA SER A 99 -10.34 9.95 7.89
C SER A 99 -10.65 9.10 9.13
N LEU A 100 -11.88 9.19 9.66
CA LEU A 100 -12.32 8.36 10.78
C LEU A 100 -12.47 6.90 10.37
N PHE A 101 -13.00 6.62 9.17
CA PHE A 101 -13.06 5.28 8.61
C PHE A 101 -11.66 4.66 8.48
N LEU A 102 -10.68 5.39 7.94
CA LEU A 102 -9.29 4.93 7.83
C LEU A 102 -8.67 4.65 9.21
N ALA A 103 -9.01 5.45 10.22
CA ALA A 103 -8.60 5.20 11.59
C ALA A 103 -9.13 3.86 12.13
N PHE A 104 -10.43 3.58 11.94
CA PHE A 104 -11.00 2.29 12.31
C PHE A 104 -10.41 1.13 11.50
N SER A 105 -10.16 1.34 10.21
CA SER A 105 -9.53 0.34 9.36
C SER A 105 -8.11 0.00 9.82
N ALA A 106 -7.32 0.98 10.24
CA ALA A 106 -5.98 0.75 10.80
C ALA A 106 -6.04 -0.07 12.09
N VAL A 107 -6.95 0.27 13.00
CA VAL A 107 -7.17 -0.45 14.26
C VAL A 107 -7.70 -1.87 14.01
N PHE A 108 -8.56 -2.05 13.00
CA PHE A 108 -9.04 -3.36 12.56
C PHE A 108 -7.88 -4.26 12.14
N PHE A 109 -7.02 -3.81 11.23
CA PHE A 109 -5.87 -4.59 10.79
C PHE A 109 -4.89 -4.89 11.93
N ALA A 110 -4.62 -3.91 12.80
CA ALA A 110 -3.79 -4.13 13.98
C ALA A 110 -4.39 -5.19 14.93
N SER A 111 -5.71 -5.20 15.08
CA SER A 111 -6.42 -6.11 15.98
C SER A 111 -6.46 -7.54 15.43
N ILE A 112 -6.81 -7.72 14.15
CA ILE A 112 -6.90 -9.07 13.56
C ILE A 112 -5.51 -9.72 13.39
N THR A 113 -4.47 -8.94 13.08
CA THR A 113 -3.11 -9.47 12.93
C THR A 113 -2.47 -9.78 14.28
N ALA A 114 -2.85 -9.09 15.35
CA ALA A 114 -2.46 -9.44 16.72
C ALA A 114 -3.02 -10.80 17.17
N VAL A 115 -4.23 -11.15 16.73
CA VAL A 115 -4.86 -12.46 17.03
C VAL A 115 -4.38 -13.55 16.07
N GLN A 116 -4.25 -13.23 14.78
CA GLN A 116 -3.87 -14.18 13.74
C GLN A 116 -2.70 -13.65 12.90
N PRO A 117 -1.43 -13.79 13.38
CA PRO A 117 -0.26 -13.28 12.68
C PRO A 117 -0.03 -13.88 11.30
N SER A 118 -0.57 -15.07 11.00
CA SER A 118 -0.48 -15.67 9.67
C SER A 118 -1.14 -14.82 8.57
N LEU A 119 -2.05 -13.90 8.93
CA LEU A 119 -2.65 -12.95 8.00
C LEU A 119 -1.65 -11.96 7.39
N TYR A 120 -0.51 -11.68 8.04
CA TYR A 120 0.50 -10.75 7.49
C TYR A 120 0.92 -11.15 6.07
N ARG A 121 1.24 -12.43 5.87
CA ARG A 121 1.66 -12.92 4.55
C ARG A 121 0.56 -12.72 3.51
N LEU A 122 -0.69 -13.00 3.87
CA LEU A 122 -1.82 -12.86 2.97
C LEU A 122 -2.10 -11.39 2.61
N ILE A 123 -2.05 -10.50 3.60
CA ILE A 123 -2.21 -9.06 3.43
C ILE A 123 -1.15 -8.54 2.46
N PHE A 124 0.13 -8.84 2.67
CA PHE A 124 1.18 -8.36 1.77
C PHE A 124 1.08 -8.94 0.36
N ILE A 125 0.64 -10.19 0.18
CA ILE A 125 0.37 -10.75 -1.15
C ILE A 125 -0.74 -9.96 -1.84
N ALA A 126 -1.88 -9.76 -1.17
CA ALA A 126 -3.00 -8.98 -1.72
C ALA A 126 -2.57 -7.56 -2.08
N TYR A 127 -1.78 -6.93 -1.20
CA TYR A 127 -1.31 -5.56 -1.36
C TYR A 127 -0.37 -5.44 -2.56
N VAL A 128 0.58 -6.37 -2.73
CA VAL A 128 1.46 -6.41 -3.90
C VAL A 128 0.66 -6.63 -5.18
N VAL A 129 -0.30 -7.55 -5.20
CA VAL A 129 -1.16 -7.78 -6.38
C VAL A 129 -1.92 -6.52 -6.74
N SER A 130 -2.55 -5.87 -5.76
CA SER A 130 -3.26 -4.61 -5.92
C SER A 130 -2.35 -3.50 -6.45
N ALA A 131 -1.16 -3.35 -5.86
CA ALA A 131 -0.17 -2.35 -6.23
C ALA A 131 0.37 -2.57 -7.64
N VAL A 132 0.64 -3.81 -8.04
CA VAL A 132 1.04 -4.14 -9.41
C VAL A 132 -0.06 -3.81 -10.40
N ALA A 133 -1.31 -4.22 -10.12
CA ALA A 133 -2.44 -3.97 -11.01
C ALA A 133 -2.66 -2.47 -11.25
N THR A 134 -2.76 -1.69 -10.19
CA THR A 134 -2.97 -0.23 -10.30
C THR A 134 -1.75 0.49 -10.89
N SER A 135 -0.51 0.00 -10.64
CA SER A 135 0.70 0.53 -11.29
C SER A 135 0.69 0.30 -12.80
N LEU A 136 0.29 -0.89 -13.26
CA LEU A 136 0.17 -1.20 -14.69
C LEU A 136 -0.85 -0.29 -15.36
N LEU A 137 -2.00 -0.03 -14.71
CA LEU A 137 -2.99 0.92 -15.19
C LEU A 137 -2.40 2.34 -15.30
N GLY A 138 -1.70 2.80 -14.27
CA GLY A 138 -1.08 4.13 -14.26
C GLY A 138 0.00 4.30 -15.32
N ILE A 139 0.84 3.27 -15.54
CA ILE A 139 1.85 3.25 -16.60
C ILE A 139 1.18 3.24 -17.98
N ALA A 140 0.16 2.40 -18.18
CA ALA A 140 -0.56 2.35 -19.45
C ALA A 140 -1.27 3.68 -19.77
N GLY A 141 -1.84 4.34 -18.74
CA GLY A 141 -2.38 5.69 -18.84
C GLY A 141 -1.34 6.73 -19.23
N TYR A 142 -0.20 6.73 -18.55
CA TYR A 142 0.88 7.68 -18.81
C TYR A 142 1.42 7.63 -20.24
N PHE A 143 1.49 6.44 -20.84
CA PHE A 143 1.95 6.25 -22.22
C PHE A 143 0.83 6.29 -23.26
N HIS A 144 -0.42 6.61 -22.88
CA HIS A 144 -1.59 6.59 -23.76
C HIS A 144 -1.71 5.27 -24.56
N ALA A 145 -1.52 4.13 -23.89
CA ALA A 145 -1.36 2.83 -24.55
C ALA A 145 -2.60 2.32 -25.31
N PHE A 146 -3.79 2.85 -25.00
CA PHE A 146 -5.05 2.51 -25.65
C PHE A 146 -6.06 3.68 -25.54
N PRO A 147 -7.11 3.74 -26.39
CA PRO A 147 -8.14 4.78 -26.28
C PRO A 147 -8.83 4.79 -24.91
N GLY A 148 -8.85 5.94 -24.22
CA GLY A 148 -9.42 6.08 -22.88
C GLY A 148 -8.45 5.78 -21.73
N ALA A 149 -7.17 5.50 -22.02
CA ALA A 149 -6.15 5.28 -21.00
C ALA A 149 -5.91 6.51 -20.10
N GLU A 150 -6.24 7.70 -20.58
CA GLU A 150 -6.28 8.97 -19.81
C GLU A 150 -7.14 8.91 -18.54
N MET A 151 -8.04 7.93 -18.39
CA MET A 151 -8.75 7.69 -17.12
C MET A 151 -7.78 7.36 -15.96
N PHE A 152 -6.60 6.81 -16.26
CA PHE A 152 -5.59 6.41 -15.27
C PHE A 152 -4.50 7.47 -15.06
N THR A 153 -4.70 8.68 -15.60
CA THR A 153 -3.81 9.82 -15.40
C THR A 153 -4.57 11.02 -14.87
N LYS A 154 -3.82 11.93 -14.23
CA LYS A 154 -4.35 13.24 -13.83
C LYS A 154 -3.21 14.24 -13.82
N TYR A 155 -3.43 15.41 -14.43
CA TYR A 155 -2.38 16.41 -14.66
C TYR A 155 -1.15 15.81 -15.36
N ASP A 156 -1.39 14.96 -16.36
CA ASP A 156 -0.36 14.23 -17.13
C ASP A 156 0.57 13.33 -16.31
N ARG A 157 0.13 12.93 -15.11
CA ARG A 157 0.86 12.03 -14.19
C ARG A 157 0.11 10.73 -14.05
N ALA A 158 0.84 9.62 -13.87
CA ALA A 158 0.22 8.34 -13.55
C ALA A 158 -0.55 8.44 -12.23
N ALA A 159 -1.85 8.11 -12.27
CA ALA A 159 -2.71 8.01 -11.10
C ALA A 159 -3.20 6.57 -10.88
N GLY A 160 -3.06 5.69 -11.87
CA GLY A 160 -3.60 4.33 -11.77
C GLY A 160 -5.11 4.37 -11.52
N ALA A 161 -5.63 3.40 -10.79
CA ALA A 161 -7.03 3.40 -10.38
C ALA A 161 -7.27 4.31 -9.15
N PHE A 162 -6.67 5.51 -9.08
CA PHE A 162 -6.89 6.48 -8.01
C PHE A 162 -7.29 7.86 -8.55
N GLN A 163 -7.99 8.64 -7.73
CA GLN A 163 -8.37 10.03 -8.03
C GLN A 163 -7.20 11.01 -8.12
N ASP A 164 -6.05 10.71 -7.50
CA ASP A 164 -4.92 11.62 -7.47
C ASP A 164 -3.57 10.89 -7.45
N PRO A 165 -2.58 11.33 -8.26
CA PRO A 165 -1.23 10.80 -8.23
C PRO A 165 -0.55 10.88 -6.86
N ASN A 166 -0.94 11.84 -6.01
CA ASN A 166 -0.40 11.98 -4.64
C ASN A 166 -1.05 11.05 -3.62
N VAL A 167 -2.09 10.30 -3.99
CA VAL A 167 -2.63 9.19 -3.20
C VAL A 167 -2.09 7.86 -3.75
N PHE A 168 -2.09 7.72 -5.08
CA PHE A 168 -1.52 6.58 -5.79
C PHE A 168 -0.05 6.34 -5.45
N GLY A 169 0.82 7.36 -5.55
CA GLY A 169 2.24 7.22 -5.29
C GLY A 169 2.54 6.68 -3.88
N PRO A 170 2.02 7.31 -2.80
CA PRO A 170 2.19 6.82 -1.43
C PRO A 170 1.65 5.41 -1.18
N PHE A 171 0.52 5.03 -1.79
CA PHE A 171 -0.05 3.68 -1.68
C PHE A 171 0.94 2.60 -2.14
N LEU A 172 1.72 2.88 -3.19
CA LEU A 172 2.70 1.97 -3.76
C LEU A 172 3.96 1.79 -2.90
N VAL A 173 4.25 2.71 -1.97
CA VAL A 173 5.51 2.73 -1.20
C VAL A 173 5.65 1.47 -0.36
N LEU A 174 4.67 1.12 0.46
CA LEU A 174 4.77 -0.03 1.37
C LEU A 174 4.95 -1.37 0.61
N PRO A 175 4.17 -1.69 -0.43
CA PRO A 175 4.41 -2.85 -1.30
C PRO A 175 5.80 -2.85 -1.94
N GLY A 176 6.29 -1.69 -2.39
CA GLY A 176 7.64 -1.55 -2.95
C GLY A 176 8.72 -1.87 -1.92
N ILE A 177 8.62 -1.32 -0.71
CA ILE A 177 9.57 -1.58 0.39
C ILE A 177 9.54 -3.03 0.84
N TYR A 178 8.35 -3.65 0.89
CA TYR A 178 8.22 -5.08 1.19
C TYR A 178 8.92 -5.95 0.14
N LEU A 179 8.75 -5.66 -1.15
CA LEU A 179 9.43 -6.39 -2.21
C LEU A 179 10.95 -6.17 -2.20
N LEU A 180 11.40 -4.96 -1.85
CA LEU A 180 12.81 -4.68 -1.62
C LEU A 180 13.38 -5.52 -0.46
N TYR A 181 12.65 -5.63 0.65
CA TYR A 181 13.01 -6.50 1.77
C TYR A 181 13.17 -7.95 1.33
N LEU A 182 12.21 -8.50 0.56
CA LEU A 182 12.27 -9.86 0.04
C LEU A 182 13.46 -10.07 -0.90
N LEU A 183 13.75 -9.08 -1.76
CA LEU A 183 14.87 -9.13 -2.69
C LEU A 183 16.23 -9.12 -1.99
N LEU A 184 16.36 -8.36 -0.88
CA LEU A 184 17.60 -8.30 -0.10
C LEU A 184 17.81 -9.57 0.73
N THR A 185 16.75 -10.11 1.30
CA THR A 185 16.82 -11.22 2.28
C THR A 185 16.64 -12.61 1.70
N GLY A 186 16.14 -12.75 0.47
CA GLY A 186 15.87 -14.05 -0.13
C GLY A 186 15.79 -14.04 -1.67
N PRO A 187 15.47 -15.20 -2.29
CA PRO A 187 15.22 -15.28 -3.71
C PRO A 187 13.83 -14.70 -4.02
N ALA A 188 13.78 -13.49 -4.56
CA ALA A 188 12.53 -12.83 -4.97
C ALA A 188 12.58 -12.41 -6.43
N THR A 189 11.42 -12.44 -7.10
CA THR A 189 11.27 -11.93 -8.46
C THR A 189 11.39 -10.42 -8.47
N ARG A 190 12.18 -9.87 -9.40
CA ARG A 190 12.39 -8.42 -9.52
C ARG A 190 11.23 -7.69 -10.23
N MET A 191 10.46 -8.41 -11.04
CA MET A 191 9.46 -7.81 -11.92
C MET A 191 8.38 -6.98 -11.19
N PRO A 192 7.74 -7.47 -10.11
CA PRO A 192 6.74 -6.68 -9.38
C PRO A 192 7.32 -5.39 -8.80
N LEU A 193 8.57 -5.44 -8.32
CA LEU A 193 9.24 -4.26 -7.76
C LEU A 193 9.51 -3.21 -8.84
N LEU A 194 9.93 -3.63 -10.03
CA LEU A 194 10.16 -2.71 -11.16
C LEU A 194 8.87 -2.02 -11.60
N ILE A 195 7.76 -2.77 -11.70
CA ILE A 195 6.44 -2.22 -12.05
C ILE A 195 6.01 -1.17 -11.01
N ILE A 196 6.09 -1.51 -9.72
CA ILE A 196 5.71 -0.60 -8.63
C ILE A 196 6.60 0.64 -8.58
N THR A 197 7.92 0.46 -8.79
CA THR A 197 8.88 1.58 -8.79
C THR A 197 8.63 2.51 -9.98
N ALA A 198 8.29 1.95 -11.15
CA ALA A 198 7.88 2.74 -12.31
C ALA A 198 6.57 3.49 -12.05
N GLY A 199 5.57 2.86 -11.41
CA GLY A 199 4.35 3.53 -10.98
C GLY A 199 4.62 4.71 -10.03
N ILE A 200 5.46 4.51 -9.00
CA ILE A 200 5.91 5.58 -8.10
C ILE A 200 6.60 6.69 -8.88
N PHE A 201 7.49 6.34 -9.81
CA PHE A 201 8.22 7.30 -10.63
C PHE A 201 7.28 8.16 -11.49
N PHE A 202 6.45 7.52 -12.33
CA PHE A 202 5.51 8.21 -13.22
C PHE A 202 4.35 8.89 -12.49
N SER A 203 4.17 8.63 -11.19
CA SER A 203 3.25 9.42 -10.37
C SER A 203 3.72 10.85 -10.19
N PHE A 204 5.02 11.17 -10.37
CA PHE A 204 5.65 12.46 -10.07
C PHE A 204 5.25 13.05 -8.71
N SER A 205 4.94 12.19 -7.72
CA SER A 205 4.62 12.61 -6.37
C SER A 205 5.90 12.77 -5.56
N ARG A 206 6.30 14.03 -5.29
CA ARG A 206 7.46 14.35 -4.44
C ARG A 206 7.39 13.64 -3.09
N GLY A 207 6.20 13.58 -2.50
CA GLY A 207 5.94 12.84 -1.26
C GLY A 207 6.21 11.35 -1.41
N ALA A 208 5.71 10.72 -2.47
CA ALA A 208 5.96 9.29 -2.71
C ALA A 208 7.44 8.98 -2.97
N TRP A 209 8.12 9.81 -3.78
CA TRP A 209 9.56 9.66 -4.06
C TRP A 209 10.38 9.77 -2.78
N GLY A 210 10.11 10.80 -1.97
CA GLY A 210 10.77 11.00 -0.68
C GLY A 210 10.52 9.83 0.27
N MET A 211 9.26 9.43 0.46
CA MET A 211 8.89 8.31 1.34
C MET A 211 9.52 6.99 0.90
N PHE A 212 9.50 6.66 -0.40
CA PHE A 212 10.13 5.45 -0.91
C PHE A 212 11.64 5.47 -0.70
N THR A 213 12.30 6.59 -1.02
CA THR A 213 13.76 6.74 -0.86
C THR A 213 14.17 6.60 0.59
N VAL A 214 13.55 7.37 1.49
CA VAL A 214 13.88 7.33 2.92
C VAL A 214 13.60 5.94 3.50
N SER A 215 12.46 5.33 3.18
CA SER A 215 12.12 3.99 3.66
C SER A 215 13.08 2.92 3.14
N ALA A 216 13.51 3.01 1.87
CA ALA A 216 14.47 2.09 1.28
C ALA A 216 15.86 2.21 1.93
N VAL A 217 16.31 3.44 2.19
CA VAL A 217 17.57 3.71 2.90
C VAL A 217 17.50 3.18 4.33
N LEU A 218 16.43 3.48 5.07
CA LEU A 218 16.25 3.00 6.44
C LEU A 218 16.20 1.47 6.50
N LEU A 219 15.40 0.82 5.65
CA LEU A 219 15.32 -0.64 5.57
C LEU A 219 16.71 -1.25 5.30
N THR A 220 17.40 -0.75 4.28
CA THR A 220 18.71 -1.26 3.87
C THR A 220 19.74 -1.05 4.96
N GLY A 221 19.75 0.12 5.60
CA GLY A 221 20.62 0.46 6.72
C GLY A 221 20.38 -0.44 7.92
N CYS A 222 19.12 -0.64 8.33
CA CYS A 222 18.76 -1.55 9.42
C CYS A 222 19.23 -2.99 9.14
N LEU A 223 18.98 -3.52 7.94
CA LEU A 223 19.42 -4.86 7.55
C LEU A 223 20.95 -4.99 7.53
N PHE A 224 21.64 -3.97 7.04
CA PHE A 224 23.11 -3.96 6.98
C PHE A 224 23.72 -3.95 8.39
N LEU A 225 23.20 -3.11 9.29
CA LEU A 225 23.66 -2.99 10.67
C LEU A 225 23.34 -4.25 11.48
N GLN A 226 22.17 -4.86 11.28
CA GLN A 226 21.75 -6.06 11.99
C GLN A 226 22.50 -7.34 11.53
N SER A 227 22.96 -7.38 10.28
CA SER A 227 23.62 -8.57 9.74
C SER A 227 25.09 -8.64 10.13
N ALA A 228 25.51 -9.76 10.74
CA ALA A 228 26.92 -10.10 10.99
C ALA A 228 27.60 -10.77 9.79
N SER A 229 26.86 -11.10 8.72
CA SER A 229 27.38 -11.84 7.57
C SER A 229 28.04 -10.92 6.54
N GLY A 230 29.35 -11.09 6.31
CA GLY A 230 30.07 -10.34 5.28
C GLY A 230 29.52 -10.55 3.87
N LYS A 231 29.06 -11.78 3.54
CA LYS A 231 28.43 -12.08 2.25
C LYS A 231 27.12 -11.30 2.05
N PHE A 232 26.32 -11.17 3.10
CA PHE A 232 25.10 -10.38 3.06
C PHE A 232 25.41 -8.89 2.90
N ARG A 233 26.35 -8.36 3.67
CA ARG A 233 26.79 -6.95 3.56
C ARG A 233 27.32 -6.64 2.16
N LEU A 234 28.13 -7.52 1.57
CA LEU A 234 28.61 -7.37 0.20
C LEU A 234 27.44 -7.37 -0.80
N ARG A 235 26.48 -8.30 -0.66
CA ARG A 235 25.27 -8.32 -1.51
C ARG A 235 24.52 -6.99 -1.44
N VAL A 236 24.29 -6.47 -0.23
CA VAL A 236 23.63 -5.18 -0.03
C VAL A 236 24.40 -4.06 -0.72
N VAL A 237 25.72 -3.96 -0.51
CA VAL A 237 26.56 -2.94 -1.15
C VAL A 237 26.49 -3.01 -2.68
N VAL A 238 26.65 -4.21 -3.26
CA VAL A 238 26.57 -4.42 -4.72
C VAL A 238 25.20 -4.04 -5.27
N MET A 239 24.12 -4.43 -4.58
CA MET A 239 22.75 -4.09 -4.99
C MET A 239 22.48 -2.59 -4.89
N THR A 240 23.00 -1.91 -3.87
CA THR A 240 22.88 -0.45 -3.75
C THR A 240 23.63 0.26 -4.88
N ILE A 241 24.87 -0.16 -5.19
CA ILE A 241 25.63 0.39 -6.32
C ILE A 241 24.88 0.17 -7.63
N ALA A 242 24.36 -1.04 -7.87
CA ALA A 242 23.58 -1.35 -9.06
C ALA A 242 22.31 -0.49 -9.15
N ALA A 243 21.60 -0.30 -8.03
CA ALA A 243 20.40 0.54 -7.97
C ALA A 243 20.72 2.01 -8.28
N LEU A 244 21.81 2.56 -7.74
CA LEU A 244 22.27 3.92 -8.03
C LEU A 244 22.67 4.08 -9.51
N ALA A 245 23.39 3.11 -10.07
CA ALA A 245 23.76 3.13 -11.48
C ALA A 245 22.51 3.10 -12.38
N LEU A 246 21.54 2.23 -12.07
CA LEU A 246 20.27 2.15 -12.80
C LEU A 246 19.45 3.43 -12.67
N LEU A 247 19.44 4.07 -11.49
CA LEU A 247 18.77 5.34 -11.28
C LEU A 247 19.38 6.45 -12.14
N VAL A 248 20.71 6.55 -12.19
CA VAL A 248 21.41 7.52 -13.04
C VAL A 248 21.09 7.28 -14.51
N ILE A 249 21.15 6.03 -14.97
CA ILE A 249 20.78 5.67 -16.35
C ILE A 249 19.32 6.03 -16.64
N ALA A 250 18.41 5.71 -15.73
CA ALA A 250 16.99 6.01 -15.89
C ALA A 250 16.74 7.52 -15.98
N ILE A 251 17.37 8.33 -15.12
CA ILE A 251 17.30 9.80 -15.19
C ILE A 251 17.80 10.30 -16.54
N ILE A 252 18.95 9.81 -17.01
CA ILE A 252 19.51 10.21 -18.33
C ILE A 252 18.53 9.89 -19.45
N VAL A 253 17.98 8.68 -19.49
CA VAL A 253 17.02 8.24 -20.52
C VAL A 253 15.74 9.07 -20.45
N ILE A 254 15.23 9.32 -19.25
CA ILE A 254 13.97 10.03 -19.04
C ILE A 254 14.09 11.51 -19.40
N LEU A 255 15.23 12.15 -19.13
CA LEU A 255 15.48 13.53 -19.54
C LEU A 255 15.54 13.70 -21.08
N GLN A 256 15.67 12.60 -21.84
CA GLN A 256 15.60 12.62 -23.30
C GLN A 256 14.16 12.54 -23.84
N LEU A 257 13.16 12.24 -22.99
CA LEU A 257 11.76 12.17 -23.41
C LEU A 257 11.13 13.58 -23.46
N PRO A 258 10.50 13.97 -24.59
CA PRO A 258 9.78 15.24 -24.69
C PRO A 258 8.70 15.36 -23.60
N GLY A 259 8.60 16.51 -22.92
CA GLY A 259 7.62 16.79 -21.87
C GLY A 259 8.01 16.32 -20.45
N VAL A 260 8.85 15.28 -20.33
CA VAL A 260 9.28 14.79 -19.02
C VAL A 260 10.34 15.66 -18.38
N SER A 261 11.26 16.22 -19.18
CA SER A 261 12.27 17.16 -18.72
C SER A 261 11.69 18.44 -18.12
N GLU A 262 10.58 18.93 -18.69
CA GLU A 262 9.88 20.15 -18.24
C GLU A 262 9.12 19.89 -16.94
N MET A 263 8.37 18.78 -16.86
CA MET A 263 7.72 18.33 -15.61
C MET A 263 8.73 18.04 -14.49
N PHE A 264 9.85 17.39 -14.82
CA PHE A 264 10.91 17.10 -13.86
C PHE A 264 11.57 18.39 -13.35
N SER A 265 11.91 19.32 -14.24
CA SER A 265 12.55 20.60 -13.86
C SER A 265 11.64 21.46 -12.99
N ASN A 266 10.35 21.56 -13.33
CA ASN A 266 9.36 22.33 -12.57
C ASN A 266 9.06 21.73 -11.17
N ARG A 267 9.33 20.44 -10.94
CA ARG A 267 9.03 19.76 -9.67
C ARG A 267 10.28 19.42 -8.84
N ALA A 268 11.45 19.32 -9.46
CA ALA A 268 12.72 19.09 -8.78
C ALA A 268 13.24 20.34 -8.07
N GLN A 269 12.75 21.52 -8.45
CA GLN A 269 13.03 22.76 -7.73
C GLN A 269 12.20 22.81 -6.44
N LEU A 270 12.91 23.00 -5.32
CA LEU A 270 12.34 23.39 -4.04
C LEU A 270 12.19 24.92 -4.09
N GLU A 271 11.02 25.40 -4.51
CA GLU A 271 10.55 26.72 -4.06
C GLU A 271 10.01 26.61 -2.63
#